data_AF-A0AA96EL52-F1
#
_entry.id   AF-A0AA96EL52-F1
#
_cell.length_a   1.000
_cell.length_b   1.000
_cell.length_c   1.000
_cell.angle_alpha   90.00
_cell.angle_beta   90.00
_cell.angle_gamma   90.00
#
_symmetry.space_group_name_H-M   'P 1'
#
loop_
_entity.id
_entity.type
_entity.pdbx_description
1 polymer ?
#
loop_
_entity_poly.entity_id
_entity_poly.type
_entity_poly.pdbx_seq_one_letter_code
_entity_poly.pdbx_strand_id
1 'polypeptide(L)'
;MIEISFGKLVLLALVALIVLGPEKLPHAARTAGALLRRVRSGWDSVRAEVERELQVEEIKRQAREAAERAQAAQSELDATLRKVRDAGAETVGPATVTPAAAAPEPGTQSPIAGEAPAPAPETPPKDPTHGGA
;
A
#
# COMPACT_ATOMS: atom_id res chain seq x y z
N MET A 1 -3.45 -21.98 24.56
CA MET A 1 -4.73 -22.25 23.86
C MET A 1 -5.85 -21.92 24.85
N ILE A 2 -6.79 -21.05 24.49
CA ILE A 2 -7.91 -20.72 25.39
C ILE A 2 -9.00 -21.75 25.14
N GLU A 3 -9.12 -22.73 26.04
CA GLU A 3 -10.14 -23.77 25.97
C GLU A 3 -11.50 -23.19 26.37
N ILE A 4 -12.24 -22.63 25.41
CA ILE A 4 -13.61 -22.17 25.58
C ILE A 4 -14.52 -23.40 25.64
N SER A 5 -14.76 -23.87 26.87
CA SER A 5 -15.77 -24.90 27.15
C SER A 5 -17.04 -24.24 27.65
N PHE A 6 -18.20 -24.79 27.30
CA PHE A 6 -19.52 -24.26 27.69
C PHE A 6 -19.61 -24.00 29.20
N GLY A 7 -19.07 -24.90 30.04
CA GLY A 7 -19.05 -24.71 31.50
C GLY A 7 -18.27 -23.46 31.95
N LYS A 8 -17.19 -23.11 31.24
CA LYS A 8 -16.42 -21.89 31.54
C LYS A 8 -17.20 -20.62 31.16
N LEU A 9 -17.97 -20.65 30.07
CA LEU A 9 -18.83 -19.53 29.68
C LEU A 9 -19.94 -19.29 30.72
N VAL A 10 -20.59 -20.34 31.20
CA VAL A 10 -21.62 -20.24 32.24
C VAL A 10 -21.03 -19.69 33.55
N LEU A 11 -19.87 -20.21 33.97
CA LEU A 11 -19.19 -19.71 35.16
C LEU A 11 -18.81 -18.23 35.04
N LEU A 12 -18.26 -17.83 33.90
CA LEU A 12 -17.91 -16.43 33.62
C LEU A 12 -19.14 -15.52 33.63
N ALA A 13 -20.24 -15.96 33.01
CA ALA A 13 -21.51 -15.24 33.05
C ALA A 13 -21.99 -15.05 34.48
N LEU A 14 -21.95 -16.11 35.31
CA LEU A 14 -22.38 -16.04 36.70
C LEU A 14 -21.52 -15.06 37.53
N VAL A 15 -20.20 -15.10 37.37
CA VAL A 15 -19.29 -14.13 38.02
C VAL A 15 -19.59 -12.71 37.57
N ALA A 16 -19.81 -12.49 36.27
CA ALA A 16 -20.16 -11.19 35.73
C ALA A 16 -21.51 -10.69 36.27
N LEU A 17 -22.50 -11.57 36.48
CA LEU A 17 -23.77 -11.24 37.12
C LEU A 17 -23.58 -10.78 38.58
N ILE A 18 -22.69 -11.44 39.34
CA ILE A 18 -22.45 -11.09 40.74
C ILE A 18 -21.70 -9.76 40.86
N VAL A 19 -20.66 -9.56 40.04
CA VAL A 19 -19.78 -8.38 40.13
C VAL A 19 -20.46 -7.14 39.58
N LEU A 20 -21.09 -7.25 38.40
CA LEU A 20 -21.68 -6.11 37.71
C LEU A 20 -23.16 -5.91 38.10
N GLY A 21 -23.83 -7.00 38.50
CA GLY A 21 -25.26 -7.03 38.76
C GLY A 21 -26.06 -7.49 37.51
N PRO A 22 -27.15 -8.27 37.71
CA PRO A 22 -27.98 -8.78 36.61
C PRO A 22 -28.65 -7.67 35.78
N GLU A 23 -28.86 -6.48 36.37
CA GLU A 23 -29.50 -5.36 35.67
C GLU A 23 -28.52 -4.58 34.77
N LYS A 24 -27.22 -4.61 35.10
CA LYS A 24 -26.19 -3.81 34.43
C LYS A 24 -25.48 -4.57 33.32
N LEU A 25 -25.34 -5.89 33.44
CA LEU A 25 -24.82 -6.76 32.39
C LEU A 25 -25.52 -6.62 31.03
N PRO A 26 -26.87 -6.67 30.94
CA PRO A 26 -27.55 -6.54 29.65
C PRO A 26 -27.37 -5.13 29.07
N HIS A 27 -27.24 -4.11 29.92
CA HIS A 27 -26.95 -2.76 29.46
C HIS A 27 -25.53 -2.67 28.88
N ALA A 28 -24.52 -3.19 29.60
CA ALA A 28 -23.13 -3.21 29.13
C ALA A 28 -22.96 -4.02 27.83
N ALA A 29 -23.62 -5.19 27.73
CA ALA A 29 -23.61 -6.00 26.52
C ALA A 29 -24.26 -5.29 25.32
N ARG A 30 -25.35 -4.53 25.54
CA ARG A 30 -25.98 -3.71 24.51
C ARG A 30 -25.06 -2.58 24.05
N THR A 31 -24.39 -1.89 24.96
CA THR A 31 -23.47 -0.79 24.63
C THR A 31 -22.23 -1.31 23.89
N ALA A 32 -21.59 -2.36 24.41
CA ALA A 32 -20.46 -3.02 23.76
C ALA A 32 -20.85 -3.58 22.39
N GLY A 33 -22.04 -4.20 22.29
CA GLY A 33 -22.59 -4.71 21.05
C GLY A 33 -22.88 -3.61 20.02
N ALA A 34 -23.38 -2.46 20.45
CA ALA A 34 -23.60 -1.30 19.57
C ALA A 34 -22.29 -0.74 19.00
N LEU A 35 -21.25 -0.65 19.84
CA LEU A 35 -19.91 -0.23 19.42
C LEU A 35 -19.29 -1.26 18.45
N LEU A 36 -19.34 -2.54 18.80
CA LEU A 36 -18.83 -3.61 17.95
C LEU A 36 -19.58 -3.70 16.62
N ARG A 37 -20.90 -3.46 16.62
CA ARG A 37 -21.71 -3.38 15.39
C ARG A 37 -21.23 -2.26 14.48
N ARG A 38 -20.88 -1.10 15.05
CA ARG A 38 -20.36 0.05 14.28
C ARG A 38 -18.97 -0.19 13.72
N VAL A 39 -18.10 -0.87 14.47
CA VAL A 39 -16.79 -1.31 13.97
C VAL A 39 -16.98 -2.33 12.85
N ARG A 40 -17.84 -3.33 13.05
CA ARG A 40 -18.13 -4.34 12.04
C ARG A 40 -18.72 -3.75 10.76
N SER A 41 -19.64 -2.80 10.85
CA SER A 41 -20.17 -2.12 9.66
C SER A 41 -19.09 -1.33 8.91
N GLY A 42 -18.09 -0.77 9.59
CA GLY A 42 -16.95 -0.14 8.93
C GLY A 42 -16.10 -1.13 8.13
N TRP A 43 -15.93 -2.35 8.64
CA TRP A 43 -15.23 -3.43 7.92
C TRP A 43 -16.03 -3.91 6.72
N ASP A 44 -17.35 -3.99 6.85
CA ASP A 44 -18.25 -4.35 5.75
C ASP A 44 -18.23 -3.29 4.64
N SER A 45 -18.16 -1.99 5.00
CA SER A 45 -18.02 -0.90 4.03
C SER A 45 -16.67 -0.91 3.32
N VAL A 46 -15.55 -1.11 4.04
CA VAL A 46 -14.23 -1.23 3.42
C VAL A 46 -14.18 -2.45 2.50
N ARG A 47 -14.76 -3.58 2.93
CA ARG A 47 -14.87 -4.77 2.08
C ARG A 47 -15.73 -4.50 0.84
N ALA A 48 -16.82 -3.75 0.97
CA ALA A 48 -17.69 -3.40 -0.14
C ALA A 48 -17.02 -2.43 -1.13
N GLU A 49 -16.23 -1.46 -0.66
CA GLU A 49 -15.44 -0.57 -1.53
C GLU A 49 -14.36 -1.37 -2.27
N VAL A 50 -13.67 -2.28 -1.55
CA VAL A 50 -12.68 -3.18 -2.14
C VAL A 50 -13.32 -4.14 -3.14
N GLU A 51 -14.49 -4.71 -2.86
CA GLU A 51 -15.21 -5.62 -3.78
C GLU A 51 -15.78 -4.87 -5.00
N ARG A 52 -16.11 -3.59 -4.85
CA ARG A 52 -16.67 -2.75 -5.92
C ARG A 52 -15.62 -2.25 -6.89
N GLU A 53 -14.36 -2.14 -6.46
CA GLU A 53 -13.21 -1.86 -7.33
C GLU A 53 -12.47 -3.12 -7.76
N LEU A 54 -12.56 -4.21 -6.99
CA LEU A 54 -11.85 -5.45 -7.25
C LEU A 54 -12.81 -6.62 -7.13
N GLN A 55 -13.31 -7.10 -8.28
CA GLN A 55 -13.77 -8.48 -8.38
C GLN A 55 -12.61 -9.38 -7.92
N VAL A 56 -12.80 -10.05 -6.79
CA VAL A 56 -11.75 -10.73 -6.01
C VAL A 56 -11.06 -11.90 -6.77
N GLU A 57 -11.50 -12.20 -7.98
CA GLU A 57 -10.79 -13.09 -8.92
C GLU A 57 -9.62 -12.41 -9.65
N GLU A 58 -9.65 -11.10 -9.88
CA GLU A 58 -8.58 -10.38 -10.61
C GLU A 58 -7.37 -10.08 -9.70
N ILE A 59 -7.55 -9.70 -8.42
CA ILE A 59 -6.40 -9.48 -7.51
C ILE A 59 -5.61 -10.76 -7.28
N LYS A 60 -6.31 -11.89 -7.05
CA LYS A 60 -5.66 -13.18 -6.85
C LYS A 60 -4.89 -13.63 -8.09
N ARG A 61 -5.41 -13.33 -9.28
CA ARG A 61 -4.76 -13.64 -10.56
C ARG A 61 -3.55 -12.75 -10.81
N GLN A 62 -3.66 -11.44 -10.62
CA GLN A 62 -2.55 -10.49 -10.78
C GLN A 62 -1.44 -10.72 -9.74
N ALA A 63 -1.77 -11.03 -8.49
CA ALA A 63 -0.79 -11.40 -7.47
C ALA A 63 -0.02 -12.68 -7.83
N ARG A 64 -0.69 -13.68 -8.43
CA ARG A 64 -0.03 -14.90 -8.93
C ARG A 64 0.86 -14.62 -10.14
N GLU A 65 0.37 -13.89 -11.14
CA GLU A 65 1.17 -13.54 -12.33
C GLU A 65 2.39 -12.67 -11.97
N ALA A 66 2.25 -11.73 -11.04
CA ALA A 66 3.37 -10.92 -10.56
C ALA A 66 4.42 -11.78 -9.83
N ALA A 67 3.98 -12.74 -9.03
CA ALA A 67 4.88 -13.69 -8.36
C ALA A 67 5.63 -14.59 -9.37
N GLU A 68 4.95 -15.08 -10.40
CA GLU A 68 5.57 -15.90 -11.45
C GLU A 68 6.57 -15.10 -12.30
N ARG A 69 6.22 -13.86 -12.70
CA ARG A 69 7.14 -12.97 -13.43
C ARG A 69 8.36 -12.61 -12.59
N ALA A 70 8.18 -12.38 -11.28
CA ALA A 70 9.28 -12.11 -10.37
C ALA A 70 10.23 -13.32 -10.24
N GLN A 71 9.69 -14.54 -10.16
CA GLN A 71 10.50 -15.76 -10.16
C GLN A 71 11.25 -15.97 -11.48
N ALA A 72 10.58 -15.75 -12.62
CA ALA A 72 11.21 -15.84 -13.94
C ALA A 72 12.36 -14.84 -14.07
N ALA A 73 12.12 -13.57 -13.71
CA ALA A 73 13.16 -12.53 -13.73
C ALA A 73 14.34 -12.86 -12.80
N GLN A 74 14.07 -13.41 -11.60
CA GLN A 74 15.13 -13.89 -10.71
C GLN A 74 15.95 -15.00 -11.37
N SER A 75 15.29 -16.00 -11.98
CA SER A 75 15.99 -17.09 -12.65
C SER A 75 16.81 -16.63 -13.88
N GLU A 76 16.32 -15.65 -14.64
CA GLU A 76 17.06 -15.06 -15.76
C GLU A 76 18.25 -14.23 -15.26
N LEU A 77 18.08 -13.49 -14.17
CA LEU A 77 19.16 -12.76 -13.53
C LEU A 77 20.23 -13.72 -13.02
N ASP A 78 19.85 -14.79 -12.32
CA ASP A 78 20.77 -15.85 -11.89
C ASP A 78 21.47 -16.52 -13.08
N ALA A 79 20.75 -16.81 -14.17
CA ALA A 79 21.33 -17.39 -15.38
C ALA A 79 22.27 -16.43 -16.10
N THR A 80 21.96 -15.13 -16.11
CA THR A 80 22.79 -14.08 -16.72
C THR A 80 24.03 -13.82 -15.87
N LEU A 81 23.88 -13.77 -14.55
CA LEU A 81 24.99 -13.67 -13.61
C LEU A 81 25.94 -14.87 -13.74
N ARG A 82 25.40 -16.09 -13.91
CA ARG A 82 26.21 -17.28 -14.22
C ARG A 82 26.94 -17.14 -15.55
N LYS A 83 26.23 -16.79 -16.64
CA LYS A 83 26.85 -16.60 -17.97
C LYS A 83 27.91 -15.50 -17.99
N VAL A 84 27.69 -14.38 -17.30
CA VAL A 84 28.68 -13.29 -17.19
C VAL A 84 29.86 -13.73 -16.35
N ARG A 85 29.65 -14.54 -15.29
CA ARG A 85 30.75 -15.10 -14.51
C ARG A 85 31.56 -16.12 -15.32
N ASP A 86 30.90 -16.96 -16.10
CA ASP A 86 31.55 -17.97 -16.93
C ASP A 86 32.25 -17.34 -18.15
N ALA A 87 31.63 -16.35 -18.82
CA ALA A 87 32.22 -15.62 -19.96
C ALA A 87 33.27 -14.58 -19.54
N GLY A 88 33.09 -13.96 -18.37
CA GLY A 88 34.09 -13.09 -17.74
C GLY A 88 35.31 -13.85 -17.24
N ALA A 89 35.18 -15.16 -17.00
CA ALA A 89 36.31 -16.04 -16.79
C ALA A 89 37.06 -16.38 -18.10
N GLU A 90 36.44 -16.22 -19.28
CA GLU A 90 37.08 -16.48 -20.59
C GLU A 90 37.60 -15.23 -21.32
N THR A 91 37.09 -14.02 -21.06
CA THR A 91 37.37 -12.84 -21.91
C THR A 91 37.92 -11.62 -21.16
N VAL A 92 39.11 -11.74 -20.59
CA VAL A 92 39.95 -10.56 -20.32
C VAL A 92 40.81 -10.28 -21.56
N GLY A 93 40.30 -9.44 -22.46
CA GLY A 93 41.05 -8.93 -23.61
C GLY A 93 40.32 -7.77 -24.29
N PRO A 94 40.79 -6.50 -24.19
CA PRO A 94 40.04 -5.36 -24.68
C PRO A 94 40.36 -5.10 -26.16
N ALA A 95 39.33 -5.16 -27.02
CA ALA A 95 39.43 -4.70 -28.39
C ALA A 95 38.52 -3.48 -28.61
N THR A 96 39.19 -2.39 -28.92
CA THR A 96 38.80 -1.04 -29.33
C THR A 96 37.63 -0.95 -30.31
N VAL A 97 36.72 0.03 -30.10
CA VAL A 97 35.77 0.47 -31.12
C VAL A 97 36.07 1.92 -31.51
N THR A 98 36.50 2.10 -32.76
CA THR A 98 36.67 3.38 -33.46
C THR A 98 35.30 3.91 -33.93
N PRO A 99 34.91 5.17 -33.66
CA PRO A 99 33.70 5.75 -34.23
C PRO A 99 34.02 6.49 -35.54
N ALA A 100 33.50 5.99 -36.66
CA ALA A 100 33.50 6.69 -37.93
C ALA A 100 32.07 7.22 -38.21
N ALA A 101 31.83 8.48 -37.88
CA ALA A 101 30.63 9.22 -38.26
C ALA A 101 31.06 10.46 -39.06
N ALA A 102 30.68 10.51 -40.34
CA ALA A 102 30.90 11.66 -41.23
C ALA A 102 29.57 12.06 -41.88
N ALA A 103 28.96 13.11 -41.33
CA ALA A 103 28.36 14.31 -41.96
C ALA A 103 27.34 14.15 -43.12
N PRO A 104 26.28 15.00 -43.22
CA PRO A 104 26.41 16.46 -43.13
C PRO A 104 25.31 17.24 -42.36
N GLU A 105 25.80 18.17 -41.52
CA GLU A 105 25.48 19.60 -41.36
C GLU A 105 24.52 20.26 -42.40
N PRO A 106 24.01 21.51 -42.21
CA PRO A 106 23.70 22.30 -41.00
C PRO A 106 22.38 23.11 -41.14
N GLY A 107 21.98 23.86 -40.10
CA GLY A 107 21.23 25.11 -40.31
C GLY A 107 20.02 25.34 -39.42
N THR A 108 20.23 25.89 -38.23
CA THR A 108 19.82 27.27 -37.85
C THR A 108 19.73 27.33 -36.33
N GLN A 109 20.60 28.17 -35.77
CA GLN A 109 20.78 28.39 -34.35
C GLN A 109 19.70 29.33 -33.80
N SER A 110 19.23 28.99 -32.58
CA SER A 110 19.04 29.88 -31.42
C SER A 110 17.97 30.99 -31.45
N PRO A 111 17.65 31.64 -30.31
CA PRO A 111 17.49 31.12 -28.93
C PRO A 111 16.29 31.77 -28.22
N ILE A 112 15.69 31.12 -27.22
CA ILE A 112 15.15 31.80 -26.02
C ILE A 112 15.35 30.82 -24.85
N ALA A 113 16.35 31.04 -24.01
CA ALA A 113 16.28 31.90 -22.83
C ALA A 113 15.20 31.39 -21.87
N GLY A 114 15.67 30.85 -20.75
CA GLY A 114 14.86 30.18 -19.75
C GLY A 114 13.83 31.10 -19.11
N GLU A 115 12.72 30.48 -18.71
CA GLU A 115 11.87 31.01 -17.66
C GLU A 115 11.56 29.84 -16.73
N ALA A 116 11.99 30.00 -15.49
CA ALA A 116 11.79 29.09 -14.39
C ALA A 116 10.30 29.02 -13.97
N PRO A 117 9.84 27.90 -13.41
CA PRO A 117 8.47 27.74 -12.93
C PRO A 117 8.30 28.38 -11.55
N ALA A 118 7.42 29.39 -11.42
CA ALA A 118 6.74 29.72 -10.15
C ALA A 118 5.71 30.87 -10.30
N PRO A 119 4.40 30.61 -10.19
CA PRO A 119 3.44 31.63 -9.77
C PRO A 119 3.34 31.66 -8.23
N ALA A 120 3.75 32.81 -7.67
CA ALA A 120 3.26 33.53 -6.49
C ALA A 120 2.71 32.78 -5.24
N PRO A 121 3.21 33.11 -4.03
CA PRO A 121 2.56 32.83 -2.76
C PRO A 121 1.92 34.12 -2.18
N GLU A 122 0.61 34.35 -2.31
CA GLU A 122 -0.06 35.46 -1.60
C GLU A 122 -1.48 35.13 -1.10
N THR A 123 -1.58 35.00 0.24
CA THR A 123 -2.71 35.26 1.17
C THR A 123 -3.98 34.40 1.09
N PRO A 124 -4.49 33.98 2.27
CA PRO A 124 -5.61 34.73 2.88
C PRO A 124 -5.34 35.19 4.32
N PRO A 125 -5.78 36.39 4.72
CA PRO A 125 -5.74 36.85 6.11
C PRO A 125 -6.70 36.08 7.01
N LYS A 126 -6.25 35.92 8.24
CA LYS A 126 -6.98 35.45 9.41
C LYS A 126 -8.11 36.43 9.74
N ASP A 127 -9.30 35.91 10.03
CA ASP A 127 -10.34 36.63 10.75
C ASP A 127 -10.48 35.99 12.14
N PRO A 128 -10.04 36.64 13.22
CA PRO A 128 -10.42 36.28 14.57
C PRO A 128 -11.36 37.34 15.18
N THR A 129 -12.07 36.91 16.23
CA THR A 129 -12.79 37.70 17.26
C THR A 129 -14.22 38.16 16.90
N HIS A 130 -15.27 37.67 17.58
CA HIS A 130 -15.72 37.97 18.96
C HIS A 130 -16.18 39.42 19.18
N GLY A 131 -17.39 39.59 19.74
CA GLY A 131 -17.78 40.81 20.46
C GLY A 131 -19.20 41.28 20.15
N GLY A 132 -20.08 41.26 21.14
CA GLY A 132 -21.50 41.57 21.01
C GLY A 132 -21.87 43.05 21.07
N ALA A 133 -23.18 43.26 20.96
CA ALA A 133 -23.99 44.31 21.57
C ALA A 133 -25.45 43.86 21.48
#